data_AF-A0A973JTN1-F1
#
_entry.id   AF-A0A973JTN1-F1
#
_cell.length_a   1.000
_cell.length_b   1.000
_cell.length_c   1.000
_cell.angle_alpha   90.00
_cell.angle_beta   90.00
_cell.angle_gamma   90.00
#
_symmetry.space_group_name_H-M   'P 1'
#
loop_
_entity.id
_entity.type
_entity.pdbx_description
1 polymer ?
#
loop_
_entity_poly.entity_id
_entity_poly.type
_entity_poly.pdbx_seq_one_letter_code
_entity_poly.pdbx_strand_id
1 'polypeptide(L)'
;MSSIRDCRSLNDVAGLADIPTSVIDIDIMIGEFDALGRGLGPEAIRLVVEVALSDPTVPFMMACARLDNPVSQLAFAKAGFRKDREFDDVPNGLHMLMVRHRQEGQVA
;
A
#
# COMPACT_ATOMS: atom_id res chain seq x y z
N MET A 1 -7.70 3.39 -19.39
CA MET A 1 -6.56 2.74 -20.06
C MET A 1 -5.53 2.43 -19.00
N SER A 2 -5.46 1.19 -18.53
CA SER A 2 -4.44 0.79 -17.54
C SER A 2 -3.13 0.52 -18.29
N SER A 3 -2.15 1.40 -18.13
CA SER A 3 -0.83 1.24 -18.73
C SER A 3 -0.01 0.36 -17.81
N ILE A 4 0.15 -0.91 -18.20
CA ILE A 4 1.16 -1.79 -17.62
C ILE A 4 2.52 -1.24 -18.08
N ARG A 5 3.12 -0.36 -17.26
CA ARG A 5 4.50 0.09 -17.41
C ARG A 5 5.40 -0.84 -16.60
N ASP A 6 6.59 -1.10 -17.11
CA ASP A 6 7.60 -1.96 -16.48
C ASP A 6 7.93 -1.44 -15.07
N CYS A 7 7.45 -2.16 -14.05
CA CYS A 7 7.50 -1.75 -12.64
C CYS A 7 8.94 -1.51 -12.14
N ARG A 8 9.96 -2.15 -12.73
CA ARG A 8 11.36 -1.90 -12.34
C ARG A 8 11.84 -0.50 -12.73
N SER A 9 11.55 -0.07 -13.96
CA SER A 9 12.02 1.22 -14.47
C SER A 9 11.39 2.41 -13.73
N LEU A 10 10.15 2.25 -13.25
CA LEU A 10 9.45 3.26 -12.47
C LEU A 10 9.98 3.34 -11.03
N ASN A 11 10.29 2.19 -10.42
CA ASN A 11 10.86 2.16 -9.08
C ASN A 11 12.22 2.85 -9.01
N ASP A 12 13.08 2.71 -10.03
CA ASP A 12 14.39 3.36 -10.03
C ASP A 12 14.28 4.89 -10.07
N VAL A 13 13.37 5.43 -10.88
CA VAL A 13 13.12 6.89 -10.97
C VAL A 13 12.45 7.42 -9.69
N ALA A 14 11.58 6.62 -9.07
CA ALA A 14 10.90 6.94 -7.83
C ALA A 14 11.76 6.73 -6.57
N GLY A 15 13.00 6.26 -6.70
CA GLY A 15 13.88 5.97 -5.54
C GLY A 15 13.45 4.75 -4.72
N LEU A 16 12.76 3.80 -5.35
CA LEU A 16 12.23 2.55 -4.79
C LEU A 16 13.01 1.31 -5.26
N ALA A 17 14.25 1.49 -5.74
CA ALA A 17 15.11 0.41 -6.24
C ALA A 17 15.44 -0.65 -5.17
N ASP A 18 15.30 -0.31 -3.88
CA ASP A 18 15.50 -1.19 -2.72
C ASP A 18 14.31 -2.11 -2.44
N ILE A 19 13.17 -1.94 -3.11
CA ILE A 19 11.97 -2.78 -2.89
C ILE A 19 12.11 -4.14 -3.60
N PRO A 20 11.99 -5.27 -2.86
CA PRO A 20 12.01 -6.59 -3.47
C PRO A 20 10.86 -6.79 -4.48
N THR A 21 11.13 -7.52 -5.57
CA THR A 21 10.10 -7.77 -6.62
C THR A 21 8.96 -8.69 -6.17
N SER A 22 9.07 -9.33 -5.01
CA SER A 22 8.01 -10.16 -4.41
C SER A 22 7.09 -9.36 -3.46
N VAL A 23 7.34 -8.06 -3.28
CA VAL A 23 6.45 -7.17 -2.54
C VAL A 23 5.19 -6.94 -3.37
N ILE A 24 4.05 -6.91 -2.68
CA ILE A 24 2.75 -6.58 -3.27
C ILE A 24 2.38 -5.16 -2.86
N ASP A 25 2.08 -4.33 -3.84
CA ASP A 25 1.49 -3.00 -3.68
C ASP A 25 -0.04 -3.10 -3.77
N ILE A 26 -0.76 -2.29 -2.98
CA ILE A 26 -2.22 -2.29 -2.94
C ILE A 26 -2.80 -0.89 -3.14
N ASP A 27 -3.66 -0.78 -4.14
CA ASP A 27 -4.60 0.32 -4.31
C ASP A 27 -6.03 -0.17 -4.10
N ILE A 28 -6.84 0.60 -3.35
CA ILE A 28 -8.25 0.30 -3.15
C ILE A 28 -9.11 1.56 -3.30
N MET A 29 -10.31 1.37 -3.88
CA MET A 29 -11.33 2.40 -3.98
C MET A 29 -12.66 1.84 -3.44
N ILE A 30 -13.34 2.63 -2.62
CA ILE A 30 -14.73 2.37 -2.21
C ILE A 30 -15.62 3.23 -3.09
N GLY A 31 -16.54 2.61 -3.85
CA GLY A 31 -17.37 3.30 -4.84
C GLY A 31 -18.57 4.03 -4.22
N GLU A 32 -19.07 3.51 -3.11
CA GLU A 32 -20.26 4.01 -2.43
C GLU A 32 -19.91 5.22 -1.56
N PHE A 33 -20.50 6.38 -1.86
CA PHE A 33 -20.21 7.61 -1.12
C PHE A 33 -20.66 7.52 0.35
N ASP A 34 -21.77 6.83 0.62
CA ASP A 34 -22.32 6.62 1.96
C ASP A 34 -21.53 5.57 2.78
N ALA A 35 -20.57 4.88 2.17
CA ALA A 35 -19.64 3.99 2.85
C ALA A 35 -18.46 4.76 3.51
N LEU A 36 -18.24 6.02 3.14
CA LEU A 36 -17.16 6.84 3.68
C LEU A 36 -17.30 7.04 5.20
N GLY A 37 -16.18 7.02 5.92
CA GLY A 37 -16.14 7.25 7.38
C GLY A 37 -16.68 6.09 8.23
N ARG A 38 -17.19 5.00 7.62
CA ARG A 38 -17.77 3.85 8.34
C ARG A 38 -16.78 2.73 8.68
N GLY A 39 -15.49 2.95 8.43
CA GLY A 39 -14.44 1.96 8.68
C GLY A 39 -14.28 0.87 7.61
N LEU A 40 -15.06 0.92 6.53
CA LEU A 40 -15.02 -0.09 5.46
C LEU A 40 -13.69 -0.12 4.71
N GLY A 41 -13.06 1.04 4.45
CA GLY A 41 -11.74 1.11 3.83
C GLY A 41 -10.66 0.35 4.61
N PRO A 42 -10.41 0.69 5.88
CA PRO A 42 -9.46 -0.06 6.72
C PRO A 42 -9.72 -1.57 6.79
N GLU A 43 -10.99 -1.98 6.86
CA GLU A 43 -11.35 -3.40 6.97
C GLU A 43 -11.11 -4.15 5.65
N ALA A 44 -11.46 -3.54 4.52
CA ALA A 44 -11.16 -4.11 3.21
C ALA A 44 -9.64 -4.23 2.99
N ILE A 45 -8.85 -3.21 3.37
CA ILE A 45 -7.39 -3.27 3.33
C ILE A 45 -6.88 -4.42 4.20
N ARG A 46 -7.40 -4.57 5.44
CA ARG A 46 -6.99 -5.64 6.36
C ARG A 46 -7.18 -7.03 5.75
N LEU A 47 -8.34 -7.29 5.15
CA LEU A 47 -8.67 -8.56 4.52
C LEU A 47 -7.73 -8.88 3.34
N VAL A 48 -7.45 -7.91 2.47
CA VAL A 48 -6.53 -8.12 1.34
C VAL A 48 -5.12 -8.40 1.84
N VAL A 49 -4.64 -7.65 2.84
CA VAL A 49 -3.32 -7.88 3.43
C VAL A 49 -3.21 -9.26 4.07
N GLU A 50 -4.24 -9.74 4.75
CA GLU A 50 -4.21 -11.08 5.37
C GLU A 50 -4.10 -12.18 4.33
N VAL A 51 -4.83 -12.07 3.23
CA VAL A 51 -4.72 -13.01 2.11
C VAL A 51 -3.32 -12.95 1.49
N ALA A 52 -2.81 -11.75 1.20
CA ALA A 52 -1.50 -11.60 0.59
C ALA A 52 -0.35 -12.10 1.48
N LEU A 53 -0.36 -11.77 2.77
CA LEU A 53 0.68 -12.20 3.72
C LEU A 53 0.55 -13.66 4.16
N SER A 54 -0.54 -14.35 3.81
CA SER A 54 -0.66 -15.80 3.97
C SER A 54 0.30 -16.57 3.05
N ASP A 55 0.73 -15.95 1.95
CA ASP A 55 1.80 -16.47 1.10
C ASP A 55 3.17 -16.21 1.78
N PRO A 56 3.94 -17.26 2.14
CA PRO A 56 5.24 -17.11 2.77
C PRO A 56 6.27 -16.36 1.90
N THR A 57 6.06 -16.30 0.58
CA THR A 57 6.97 -15.63 -0.37
C THR A 57 6.81 -14.12 -0.42
N VAL A 58 5.71 -13.58 0.12
CA VAL A 58 5.46 -12.14 0.23
C VAL A 58 6.08 -11.61 1.52
N PRO A 59 7.14 -10.79 1.46
CA PRO A 59 7.88 -10.38 2.66
C PRO A 59 7.12 -9.30 3.46
N PHE A 60 6.44 -8.40 2.76
CA PHE A 60 5.60 -7.33 3.31
C PHE A 60 4.68 -6.77 2.21
N MET A 61 3.67 -6.02 2.63
CA MET A 61 2.79 -5.24 1.77
C MET A 61 3.24 -3.79 1.74
N MET A 62 3.10 -3.13 0.59
CA MET A 62 3.26 -1.68 0.46
C MET A 62 1.99 -1.02 -0.05
N ALA A 63 1.88 0.28 0.19
CA ALA A 63 0.84 1.13 -0.36
C ALA A 63 1.40 2.54 -0.57
N CYS A 64 0.97 3.20 -1.65
CA CYS A 64 1.36 4.57 -1.96
C CYS A 64 0.15 5.50 -1.86
N ALA A 65 0.15 6.41 -0.90
CA ALA A 65 -0.92 7.38 -0.75
C ALA A 65 -0.39 8.78 -1.03
N ARG A 66 -1.10 9.57 -1.84
CA ARG A 66 -0.76 10.99 -2.06
C ARG A 66 -0.62 11.72 -0.73
N LEU A 67 0.34 12.65 -0.63
CA LEU A 67 0.52 13.47 0.58
C LEU A 67 -0.74 14.28 0.92
N ASP A 68 -1.48 14.73 -0.09
CA ASP A 68 -2.72 15.49 0.04
C ASP A 68 -3.97 14.62 0.30
N ASN A 69 -3.82 13.30 0.45
CA ASN A 69 -4.90 12.37 0.77
C ASN A 69 -4.75 11.78 2.19
N PRO A 70 -5.01 12.57 3.25
CA PRO A 70 -4.88 12.10 4.63
C PRO A 70 -5.90 11.01 5.00
N VAL A 71 -7.03 10.93 4.29
CA VAL A 71 -8.04 9.90 4.51
C VAL A 71 -7.51 8.52 4.11
N SER A 72 -6.86 8.43 2.95
CA SER A 72 -6.20 7.19 2.50
C SER A 72 -5.05 6.80 3.44
N GLN A 73 -4.18 7.74 3.79
CA GLN A 73 -3.10 7.49 4.76
C GLN A 73 -3.63 6.98 6.10
N LEU A 74 -4.71 7.57 6.61
CA LEU A 74 -5.35 7.12 7.84
C LEU A 74 -5.98 5.72 7.69
N ALA A 75 -6.55 5.40 6.53
CA ALA A 75 -7.11 4.09 6.27
C ALA A 75 -6.03 2.99 6.31
N PHE A 76 -4.90 3.22 5.64
CA PHE A 76 -3.74 2.33 5.69
C PHE A 76 -3.15 2.23 7.10
N ALA A 77 -3.02 3.35 7.82
CA ALA A 77 -2.55 3.34 9.21
C ALA A 77 -3.46 2.50 10.12
N LYS A 78 -4.79 2.63 9.98
CA LYS A 78 -5.76 1.80 10.72
C LYS A 78 -5.68 0.32 10.34
N ALA A 79 -5.27 0.01 9.12
CA ALA A 79 -5.01 -1.35 8.66
C ALA A 79 -3.60 -1.86 9.02
N GLY A 80 -2.84 -1.14 9.86
CA GLY A 80 -1.56 -1.58 10.40
C GLY A 80 -0.33 -1.23 9.55
N PHE A 81 -0.48 -0.42 8.50
CA PHE A 81 0.67 0.11 7.76
C PHE A 81 1.36 1.23 8.55
N ARG A 82 2.66 1.37 8.36
CA ARG A 82 3.49 2.45 8.91
C ARG A 82 4.05 3.28 7.77
N LYS A 83 4.22 4.58 7.99
CA LYS A 83 4.91 5.47 7.04
C LYS A 83 6.39 5.08 6.96
N ASP A 84 6.92 4.94 5.75
CA ASP A 84 8.33 4.65 5.49
C ASP A 84 9.05 5.92 5.02
N ARG A 85 8.75 6.37 3.80
CA ARG A 85 9.38 7.56 3.19
C ARG A 85 8.45 8.26 2.21
N GLU A 86 8.78 9.51 1.90
CA GLU A 86 8.17 10.25 0.81
C GLU A 86 8.94 10.01 -0.49
N PHE A 87 8.22 10.00 -1.61
CA PHE A 87 8.84 9.96 -2.93
C PHE A 87 8.01 10.73 -3.95
N ASP A 88 8.66 11.16 -5.04
CA ASP A 88 7.99 11.83 -6.16
C ASP A 88 7.66 10.81 -7.24
N ASP A 89 6.37 10.46 -7.33
CA ASP A 89 5.85 9.58 -8.39
C ASP A 89 5.50 10.43 -9.61
N VAL A 90 6.50 10.84 -10.40
CA VAL A 90 6.24 11.68 -11.57
C VAL A 90 5.42 10.90 -12.63
N PRO A 91 4.28 11.44 -13.11
CA PRO A 91 3.77 12.81 -12.97
C PRO A 91 2.67 13.01 -11.91
N ASN A 92 2.38 11.99 -11.11
CA ASN A 92 1.33 11.96 -10.10
C ASN A 92 1.68 12.79 -8.85
N GLY A 93 2.95 13.12 -8.65
CA GLY A 93 3.46 14.00 -7.59
C GLY A 93 3.86 13.25 -6.31
N LEU A 94 3.91 13.97 -5.18
CA LEU A 94 4.43 13.42 -3.92
C LEU A 94 3.48 12.41 -3.26
N HIS A 95 4.05 11.25 -2.94
CA HIS A 95 3.38 10.15 -2.25
C HIS A 95 4.13 9.79 -0.96
N MET A 96 3.38 9.29 0.01
CA MET A 96 3.89 8.59 1.19
C MET A 96 3.89 7.10 0.89
N LEU A 97 5.08 6.49 0.86
CA LEU A 97 5.23 5.04 0.92
C LEU A 97 4.85 4.58 2.32
N MET A 98 3.94 3.62 2.41
CA MET A 98 3.53 2.99 3.64
C MET A 98 3.74 1.48 3.53
N VAL A 99 4.25 0.84 4.60
CA VAL A 99 4.58 -0.58 4.60
C VAL A 99 3.93 -1.32 5.76
N ARG A 100 3.56 -2.59 5.54
CA ARG A 100 3.09 -3.51 6.57
C ARG A 100 3.80 -4.86 6.44
N HIS A 101 4.65 -5.15 7.41
CA HIS A 101 5.33 -6.44 7.54
C HIS A 101 4.40 -7.52 8.09
N ARG A 102 4.76 -8.79 7.84
CA ARG A 102 4.21 -9.92 8.61
C ARG A 102 4.48 -9.67 10.10
N GLN A 103 3.49 -9.92 10.95
CA GLN A 103 3.76 -9.97 12.39
C GLN A 103 4.57 -11.24 12.67
N GLU A 104 5.83 -11.08 13.08
CA GLU A 104 6.59 -12.19 13.64
C GLU A 104 5.96 -12.57 14.99
N GLY A 105 5.22 -13.68 15.04
CA GLY A 105 4.74 -14.26 16.29
C GLY A 105 3.24 -14.51 16.45
N GLN A 106 2.59 -15.21 15.52
CA GLN A 106 1.50 -16.12 15.89
C GLN A 106 1.80 -17.51 15.34
N VAL A 107 2.69 -18.20 16.04
CA VAL A 107 2.68 -19.66 16.06
C VAL A 107 1.45 -20.05 16.88
N ALA A 108 0.47 -20.68 16.25
CA ALA A 108 -0.52 -21.51 16.92
C ALA A 108 -0.24 -22.96 16.53
#